data_AF-A0A090MVH9-F1
#
_entry.id   AF-A0A090MVH9-F1
#
_cell.length_a   1.000
_cell.length_b   1.000
_cell.length_c   1.000
_cell.angle_alpha   90.00
_cell.angle_beta   90.00
_cell.angle_gamma   90.00
#
_symmetry.space_group_name_H-M   'P 1'
#
loop_
_entity.id
_entity.type
_entity.pdbx_description
1 polymer ?
#
loop_
_entity_poly.entity_id
_entity_poly.type
_entity_poly.pdbx_seq_one_letter_code
_entity_poly.pdbx_strand_id
1 'polypeptide(L)'
;MRFRDIETGAAYRLYGIDTCAPEQTARLGRQPWPCGTMATSWLVTATLNAWLACRTLRDEASEHLVRCATAGHPDIAADMLRAGIAVALPGTDRDPAIRAYVQAEQDARKAYRGLWSSTFQMPWEWRAKRPAAPPLARFEATP
;
A
#
# COMPACT_ATOMS: atom_id res chain seq x y z
N MET A 1 1.35 0.61 -1.83
CA MET A 1 0.56 1.78 -1.38
C MET A 1 1.17 3.07 -1.90
N ARG A 2 0.34 3.97 -2.44
CA ARG A 2 0.75 5.28 -2.98
C ARG A 2 -0.05 6.39 -2.32
N PHE A 3 0.60 7.52 -2.04
CA PHE A 3 -0.06 8.74 -1.57
C PHE A 3 0.57 9.94 -2.27
N ARG A 4 -0.12 11.09 -2.24
CA ARG A 4 0.37 12.33 -2.80
C ARG A 4 0.48 13.37 -1.71
N ASP A 5 1.55 14.13 -1.78
CA ASP A 5 1.67 15.35 -1.01
C ASP A 5 0.72 16.42 -1.59
N ILE A 6 -0.01 17.10 -0.72
CA ILE A 6 -1.07 18.04 -1.13
C ILE A 6 -0.52 19.39 -1.59
N GLU A 7 0.67 19.78 -1.10
CA GLU A 7 1.27 21.07 -1.40
C GLU A 7 2.07 21.01 -2.71
N THR A 8 2.88 19.96 -2.86
CA THR A 8 3.79 19.77 -4.00
C THR A 8 3.19 18.90 -5.10
N GLY A 9 2.14 18.12 -4.82
CA GLY A 9 1.57 17.14 -5.75
C GLY A 9 2.46 15.91 -5.98
N ALA A 10 3.62 15.83 -5.33
CA ALA A 10 4.59 14.75 -5.47
C ALA A 10 3.97 13.41 -5.04
N ALA A 11 4.19 12.37 -5.84
CA ALA A 11 3.70 11.03 -5.55
C ALA A 11 4.74 10.22 -4.78
N TYR A 12 4.32 9.59 -3.69
CA TYR A 12 5.16 8.77 -2.83
C TYR A 12 4.62 7.34 -2.79
N ARG A 13 5.51 6.36 -2.89
CA ARG A 13 5.19 4.94 -2.81
C ARG A 13 5.98 4.29 -1.68
N LEU A 14 5.26 3.59 -0.80
CA LEU A 14 5.90 2.81 0.27
C LEU A 14 6.70 1.64 -0.33
N TYR A 15 7.96 1.55 0.08
CA TYR A 15 8.89 0.53 -0.39
C TYR A 15 8.56 -0.86 0.17
N GLY A 16 8.82 -1.90 -0.63
CA GLY A 16 8.82 -3.29 -0.16
C GLY A 16 7.44 -3.91 0.11
N ILE A 17 6.35 -3.15 -0.09
CA ILE A 17 4.99 -3.63 0.15
C ILE A 17 4.04 -3.31 -0.99
N ASP A 18 2.97 -4.08 -1.05
CA ASP A 18 1.83 -3.84 -1.90
C ASP A 18 0.53 -3.91 -1.10
N THR A 19 -0.50 -3.24 -1.58
CA THR A 19 -1.81 -3.16 -0.92
C THR A 19 -2.90 -3.40 -1.93
N CYS A 20 -4.07 -3.84 -1.47
CA CYS A 20 -5.26 -3.87 -2.31
C CYS A 20 -5.45 -2.51 -3.00
N ALA A 21 -5.81 -2.53 -4.29
CA ALA A 21 -6.25 -1.32 -4.97
C ALA A 21 -7.52 -0.78 -4.30
N PRO A 22 -7.82 0.54 -4.33
CA PRO A 22 -8.97 1.11 -3.62
C PRO A 22 -10.30 0.41 -3.91
N GLU A 23 -10.53 0.06 -5.17
CA GLU A 23 -11.70 -0.67 -5.67
C GLU A 23 -11.60 -2.21 -5.57
N GLN A 24 -10.50 -2.74 -5.04
CA GLN A 24 -10.32 -4.17 -4.84
C GLN A 24 -11.07 -4.64 -3.59
N THR A 25 -11.84 -5.72 -3.77
CA THR A 25 -12.64 -6.35 -2.72
C THR A 25 -12.20 -7.80 -2.53
N ALA A 26 -12.02 -8.19 -1.27
CA ALA A 26 -11.79 -9.55 -0.82
C ALA A 26 -13.10 -10.19 -0.32
N ARG A 27 -13.08 -11.47 0.05
CA ARG A 27 -14.23 -12.18 0.61
C ARG A 27 -13.93 -12.73 1.99
N LEU A 28 -14.66 -12.26 3.00
CA LEU A 28 -14.66 -12.83 4.33
C LEU A 28 -15.84 -13.79 4.45
N GLY A 29 -15.59 -15.07 4.19
CA GLY A 29 -16.64 -16.09 4.05
C GLY A 29 -17.61 -15.76 2.90
N ARG A 30 -18.85 -15.39 3.25
CA ARG A 30 -19.88 -14.99 2.27
C ARG A 30 -19.97 -13.49 2.03
N GLN A 31 -19.33 -12.68 2.86
CA GLN A 31 -19.45 -11.23 2.82
C GLN A 31 -18.33 -10.60 1.99
N PRO A 32 -18.63 -9.60 1.13
CA PRO A 32 -17.61 -8.79 0.50
C PRO A 32 -16.91 -7.96 1.57
N TRP A 33 -15.58 -7.90 1.50
CA TRP A 33 -14.76 -7.14 2.41
C TRP A 33 -13.86 -6.16 1.62
N PRO A 34 -14.02 -4.84 1.79
CA PRO A 34 -13.37 -3.84 0.94
C PRO A 34 -11.91 -3.64 1.33
N CYS A 35 -11.05 -4.59 0.99
CA CYS A 35 -9.65 -4.60 1.41
C CYS A 35 -8.87 -3.36 0.95
N GLY A 36 -9.21 -2.80 -0.21
CA GLY A 36 -8.65 -1.54 -0.71
C GLY A 36 -8.92 -0.38 0.22
N THR A 37 -10.19 -0.14 0.51
CA THR A 37 -10.63 0.89 1.46
C THR A 37 -10.00 0.68 2.83
N MET A 38 -9.96 -0.55 3.34
CA MET A 38 -9.34 -0.86 4.63
C MET A 38 -7.86 -0.49 4.68
N ALA A 39 -7.11 -0.76 3.60
CA ALA A 39 -5.69 -0.39 3.53
C ALA A 39 -5.49 1.14 3.54
N THR A 40 -6.34 1.87 2.81
CA THR A 40 -6.33 3.34 2.80
C THR A 40 -6.71 3.91 4.16
N SER A 41 -7.79 3.42 4.76
CA SER A 41 -8.24 3.86 6.09
C SER A 41 -7.18 3.61 7.15
N TRP A 42 -6.50 2.46 7.12
CA TRP A 42 -5.41 2.17 8.04
C TRP A 42 -4.28 3.19 7.91
N LEU A 43 -3.85 3.50 6.67
CA LEU A 43 -2.80 4.49 6.43
C LEU A 43 -3.21 5.87 6.94
N VAL A 44 -4.43 6.30 6.62
CA VAL A 44 -4.97 7.57 7.11
C VAL A 44 -4.94 7.60 8.63
N THR A 45 -5.41 6.57 9.32
CA THR A 45 -5.37 6.51 10.79
C THR A 45 -3.94 6.56 11.34
N ALA A 46 -2.98 5.89 10.70
CA ALA A 46 -1.58 5.87 11.12
C ALA A 46 -0.87 7.23 10.94
N THR A 47 -1.36 8.07 10.02
CA THR A 47 -0.77 9.37 9.68
C THR A 47 -1.59 10.57 10.14
N LEU A 48 -2.86 10.39 10.49
CA LEU A 48 -3.75 11.48 10.87
C LEU A 48 -3.24 12.15 12.15
N ASN A 49 -3.13 13.48 12.13
CA ASN A 49 -2.61 14.29 13.23
C ASN A 49 -1.20 13.88 13.71
N ALA A 50 -0.43 13.19 12.85
CA ALA A 50 0.92 12.76 13.15
C ALA A 50 1.91 13.44 12.19
N TRP A 51 3.07 13.84 12.72
CA TRP A 51 4.19 14.24 11.87
C TRP A 51 4.71 13.03 11.11
N LEU A 52 4.68 13.11 9.78
CA LEU A 52 5.14 12.07 8.87
C LEU A 52 6.57 12.37 8.43
N ALA A 53 7.49 11.47 8.77
CA ALA A 53 8.87 11.54 8.32
C ALA A 53 9.11 10.46 7.25
N CYS A 54 9.38 10.88 6.01
CA CYS A 54 9.69 9.96 4.92
C CYS A 54 11.15 10.10 4.48
N ARG A 55 11.84 8.96 4.36
CA ARG A 55 13.16 8.86 3.75
C ARG A 55 13.02 8.31 2.34
N THR A 56 13.47 9.09 1.36
CA THR A 56 13.58 8.64 -0.02
C THR A 56 14.70 7.63 -0.16
N LEU A 57 14.34 6.47 -0.72
CA LEU A 57 15.28 5.41 -1.09
C LEU A 57 15.70 5.54 -2.55
N ARG A 58 14.75 5.91 -3.41
CA ARG A 58 14.97 6.07 -4.84
C ARG A 58 13.95 7.02 -5.43
N ASP A 59 14.40 7.93 -6.28
CA ASP A 59 13.54 8.75 -7.12
C ASP A 59 13.27 8.04 -8.44
N GLU A 60 11.99 7.92 -8.80
CA GLU A 60 11.55 7.41 -10.10
C GLU A 60 10.85 8.54 -10.87
N ALA A 61 10.75 8.41 -12.19
CA ALA A 61 10.27 9.49 -13.06
C ALA A 61 8.87 10.03 -12.71
N SER A 62 8.02 9.20 -12.08
CA SER A 62 6.64 9.56 -11.71
C SER A 62 6.35 9.49 -10.21
N GLU A 63 7.23 8.91 -9.41
CA GLU A 63 7.02 8.71 -7.97
C GLU A 63 8.33 8.54 -7.19
N HIS A 64 8.30 8.91 -5.91
CA HIS A 64 9.38 8.70 -4.97
C HIS A 64 9.15 7.41 -4.18
N LEU A 65 10.12 6.50 -4.23
CA LEU A 65 10.10 5.27 -3.45
C LEU A 65 10.66 5.54 -2.06
N VAL A 66 9.82 5.38 -1.04
CA VAL A 66 10.11 5.88 0.32
C VAL A 66 9.87 4.84 1.41
N ARG A 67 10.55 5.05 2.54
CA ARG A 67 10.14 4.51 3.84
C ARG A 67 9.67 5.65 4.72
N CYS A 68 8.52 5.48 5.35
CA CYS A 68 7.92 6.52 6.17
C CYS A 68 7.67 6.02 7.59
N ALA A 69 7.73 6.95 8.52
CA ALA A 69 7.54 6.74 9.95
C ALA A 69 6.71 7.88 10.57
N THR A 70 6.01 7.56 11.63
CA THR A 70 5.42 8.52 12.58
C THR A 70 5.86 8.16 13.99
N ALA A 71 5.55 9.01 14.98
CA ALA A 71 5.89 8.75 16.38
C ALA A 71 5.30 7.41 16.90
N GLY A 72 4.12 7.02 16.41
CA GLY A 72 3.46 5.75 16.77
C GLY A 72 3.81 4.57 15.86
N HIS A 73 4.31 4.86 14.65
CA HIS A 73 4.59 3.87 13.62
C HIS A 73 6.02 4.04 13.09
N PRO A 74 7.03 3.39 13.71
CA PRO A 74 8.43 3.59 13.34
C PRO A 74 8.77 3.07 11.93
N ASP A 75 7.97 2.15 11.40
CA ASP A 75 7.97 1.75 10.00
C ASP A 75 6.53 1.44 9.59
N ILE A 76 5.91 2.39 8.88
CA ILE A 76 4.53 2.30 8.42
C ILE A 76 4.34 1.03 7.58
N ALA A 77 5.26 0.72 6.66
CA ALA A 77 5.13 -0.44 5.79
C ALA A 77 5.19 -1.75 6.58
N ALA A 78 6.09 -1.84 7.56
CA ALA A 78 6.15 -3.00 8.46
C ALA A 78 4.86 -3.16 9.28
N ASP A 79 4.30 -2.06 9.79
CA ASP A 79 3.05 -2.09 10.56
C ASP A 79 1.84 -2.48 9.71
N MET A 80 1.77 -2.02 8.46
CA MET A 80 0.76 -2.46 7.49
C MET A 80 0.80 -3.98 7.27
N LEU A 81 2.00 -4.56 7.19
CA LEU A 81 2.18 -6.02 7.07
C LEU A 81 1.74 -6.74 8.35
N ARG A 82 2.13 -6.25 9.53
CA ARG A 82 1.73 -6.83 10.83
C ARG A 82 0.23 -6.80 11.06
N ALA A 83 -0.43 -5.76 10.56
CA ALA A 83 -1.89 -5.62 10.58
C ALA A 83 -2.59 -6.49 9.52
N GLY A 84 -1.83 -7.05 8.57
CA GLY A 84 -2.36 -7.85 7.47
C GLY A 84 -3.14 -7.04 6.45
N ILE A 85 -2.91 -5.73 6.33
CA ILE A 85 -3.57 -4.87 5.33
C ILE A 85 -2.65 -4.53 4.14
N ALA A 86 -1.43 -5.08 4.15
CA ALA A 86 -0.50 -5.10 3.05
C ALA A 86 0.08 -6.52 2.87
N VAL A 87 0.70 -6.75 1.72
CA VAL A 87 1.50 -7.94 1.40
C VAL A 87 2.92 -7.53 1.07
N ALA A 88 3.90 -8.38 1.38
CA ALA A 88 5.29 -8.09 1.09
C ALA A 88 5.56 -8.29 -0.41
N LEU A 89 6.29 -7.36 -1.02
CA LEU A 89 6.73 -7.55 -2.40
C LEU A 89 7.81 -8.65 -2.46
N PRO A 90 7.75 -9.56 -3.45
CA PRO A 90 8.84 -10.49 -3.68
C PRO A 90 10.12 -9.72 -4.00
N GLY A 91 11.25 -10.25 -3.53
CA GLY A 91 12.55 -9.67 -3.82
C GLY A 91 12.89 -9.77 -5.30
N THR A 92 13.54 -8.73 -5.82
CA THR A 92 14.12 -8.69 -7.17
C THR A 92 15.60 -8.33 -7.06
N ASP A 93 16.36 -8.50 -8.15
CA ASP A 93 17.78 -8.11 -8.19
C ASP A 93 17.98 -6.62 -7.87
N ARG A 94 17.00 -5.79 -8.26
CA ARG A 94 17.02 -4.35 -8.03
C ARG A 94 16.55 -3.97 -6.63
N ASP A 95 15.58 -4.70 -6.10
CA ASP A 95 14.89 -4.41 -4.85
C ASP A 95 14.81 -5.70 -4.01
N PRO A 96 15.84 -6.02 -3.22
CA PRO A 96 15.89 -7.28 -2.46
C PRO A 96 14.83 -7.33 -1.37
N ALA A 97 14.33 -8.54 -1.10
CA ALA A 97 13.33 -8.77 -0.07
C ALA A 97 13.84 -8.38 1.31
N ILE A 98 13.01 -7.64 2.06
CA ILE A 98 13.34 -7.22 3.42
C ILE A 98 12.92 -8.34 4.37
N ARG A 99 13.88 -9.00 5.02
CA ARG A 99 13.62 -10.12 5.94
C ARG A 99 12.58 -9.77 7.02
N ALA A 100 12.65 -8.57 7.58
CA ALA A 100 11.69 -8.10 8.58
C ALA A 100 10.25 -8.00 8.04
N TYR A 101 10.08 -7.67 6.75
CA TYR A 101 8.76 -7.56 6.12
C TYR A 101 8.17 -8.93 5.85
N VAL A 102 9.00 -9.85 5.33
CA VAL A 102 8.60 -11.26 5.17
C VAL A 102 8.16 -11.87 6.50
N GLN A 103 8.90 -11.60 7.59
CA GLN A 103 8.52 -12.07 8.92
C GLN A 103 7.19 -11.45 9.40
N ALA A 104 7.02 -10.14 9.25
CA ALA A 104 5.80 -9.44 9.63
C ALA A 104 4.55 -9.98 8.90
N GLU A 105 4.69 -10.26 7.60
CA GLU A 105 3.62 -10.87 6.80
C GLU A 105 3.32 -12.30 7.26
N GLN A 106 4.35 -13.11 7.52
CA GLN A 106 4.18 -14.47 8.03
C GLN A 106 3.45 -14.50 9.37
N ASP A 107 3.78 -13.58 10.27
CA ASP A 107 3.14 -13.48 11.58
C ASP A 107 1.67 -13.07 11.44
N ALA A 108 1.36 -12.10 10.55
CA ALA A 108 -0.01 -11.73 10.23
C ALA A 108 -0.81 -12.88 9.61
N ARG A 109 -0.16 -13.69 8.77
CA ARG A 109 -0.76 -14.87 8.15
C ARG A 109 -1.06 -15.97 9.17
N LYS A 110 -0.13 -16.27 10.07
CA LYS A 110 -0.34 -17.25 11.17
C LYS A 110 -1.43 -16.81 12.13
N ALA A 111 -1.57 -15.51 12.35
CA ALA A 111 -2.58 -14.93 13.22
C ALA A 111 -3.92 -14.62 12.51
N TYR A 112 -4.08 -15.01 11.24
CA TYR A 112 -5.29 -14.74 10.43
C TYR A 112 -5.73 -13.26 10.50
N ARG A 113 -4.80 -12.32 10.32
CA ARG A 113 -5.10 -10.87 10.38
C ARG A 113 -5.43 -10.29 9.01
N GLY A 114 -6.41 -9.39 8.97
CA GLY A 114 -6.75 -8.61 7.77
C GLY A 114 -6.98 -9.49 6.54
N LEU A 115 -6.17 -9.29 5.50
CA LEU A 115 -6.15 -10.06 4.25
C LEU A 115 -6.13 -11.55 4.51
N TRP A 116 -5.37 -12.00 5.50
CA TRP A 116 -5.14 -13.40 5.79
C TRP A 116 -6.31 -14.11 6.50
N SER A 117 -7.34 -13.38 6.95
CA SER A 117 -8.62 -14.00 7.36
C SER A 117 -9.60 -14.17 6.20
N SER A 118 -9.26 -13.67 5.01
CA SER A 118 -10.16 -13.58 3.86
C SER A 118 -9.63 -14.38 2.66
N THR A 119 -10.51 -14.68 1.72
CA THR A 119 -10.10 -15.09 0.37
C THR A 119 -9.91 -13.82 -0.46
N PHE A 120 -8.68 -13.54 -0.84
CA PHE A 120 -8.33 -12.37 -1.64
C PHE A 120 -7.41 -12.76 -2.79
N GLN A 121 -7.36 -11.91 -3.80
CA GLN A 121 -6.37 -12.00 -4.88
C GLN A 121 -5.17 -11.13 -4.53
N MET A 122 -3.95 -11.59 -4.84
CA MET A 122 -2.76 -10.76 -4.65
C MET A 122 -2.90 -9.43 -5.42
N PRO A 123 -2.52 -8.28 -4.84
CA PRO A 123 -2.84 -6.99 -5.45
C PRO A 123 -2.16 -6.76 -6.81
N TRP A 124 -0.95 -7.30 -7.01
CA TRP A 124 -0.27 -7.25 -8.32
C TRP A 124 -1.02 -8.07 -9.39
N GLU A 125 -1.57 -9.23 -9.05
CA GLU A 125 -2.37 -10.02 -9.98
C GLU A 125 -3.71 -9.36 -10.29
N TRP A 126 -4.30 -8.70 -9.30
CA TRP A 126 -5.56 -7.96 -9.48
C TRP A 126 -5.37 -6.80 -10.47
N ARG A 127 -4.29 -6.02 -10.30
CA ARG A 127 -3.95 -4.92 -11.22
C ARG A 127 -3.53 -5.41 -12.61
N ALA A 128 -2.82 -6.53 -12.72
CA ALA A 128 -2.44 -7.10 -14.02
C ALA A 128 -3.67 -7.46 -14.89
N LYS A 129 -4.78 -7.86 -14.27
CA LYS A 129 -6.05 -8.18 -14.97
C LYS A 129 -6.90 -6.94 -15.29
N ARG A 130 -6.53 -5.79 -14.75
CA ARG A 130 -7.27 -4.51 -14.85
C ARG A 130 -6.27 -3.41 -15.12
N PRO A 131 -5.79 -3.26 -16.37
CA PRO A 131 -4.93 -2.13 -16.71
C PRO A 131 -5.62 -0.84 -16.28
N ALA A 132 -4.82 0.10 -15.75
CA ALA A 132 -5.32 1.38 -15.31
C ALA A 132 -6.18 1.99 -16.43
N ALA A 133 -7.37 2.49 -16.07
CA ALA A 133 -8.12 3.31 -17.00
C ALA A 133 -7.19 4.41 -17.52
N PRO A 134 -7.18 4.70 -18.83
CA PRO A 134 -6.38 5.80 -19.35
C PRO A 134 -6.69 7.05 -18.53
N PRO A 135 -5.68 7.89 -18.21
CA PRO A 135 -5.91 9.09 -17.43
C PRO A 135 -7.08 9.85 -18.06
N LEU A 136 -8.08 10.21 -17.25
CA LEU A 136 -9.18 11.04 -17.71
C LEU A 136 -8.54 12.26 -18.38
N ALA A 137 -8.78 12.41 -19.69
CA ALA A 137 -8.31 13.56 -20.44
C ALA A 137 -8.75 14.80 -19.66
N ARG A 138 -7.80 15.69 -19.34
CA ARG A 138 -8.14 17.00 -18.80
C ARG A 138 -9.12 17.62 -19.79
N PHE A 139 -10.35 17.85 -19.36
CA PHE A 139 -11.25 18.73 -20.10
C PHE A 139 -10.61 20.12 -20.02
N GLU A 140 -9.89 20.50 -21.07
CA GLU A 140 -9.54 21.89 -21.31
C GLU A 140 -10.86 22.63 -21.53
N ALA A 141 -11.25 23.44 -20.54
CA ALA A 141 -12.29 24.42 -20.73
C ALA A 141 -11.70 25.50 -21.65
N THR A 142 -12.08 25.44 -22.93
CA THR A 142 -11.82 26.50 -23.90
C THR A 142 -12.58 27.77 -23.47
N PRO A 143 -11.97 28.98 -23.56
CA PRO A 143 -12.57 30.24 -23.12
C PRO A 143 -13.82 30.68 -23.89
#